data_AF-Q66K09-F1
#
_entry.id   AF-Q66K09-F1
#
_cell.length_a   1.000
_cell.length_b   1.000
_cell.length_c   1.000
_cell.angle_alpha   90.00
_cell.angle_beta   90.00
_cell.angle_gamma   90.00
#
_symmetry.space_group_name_H-M   'P 1'
#
loop_
_entity.id
_entity.type
_entity.pdbx_description
1 polymer ?
#
loop_
_entity_poly.entity_id
_entity_poly.type
_entity_poly.pdbx_seq_one_letter_code
_entity_poly.pdbx_strand_id
1 'polypeptide(L)'
;ELLQKLETISEDQLDLKFREETNAFVSYIFNYAKIKTLKEGIKVTGNGLGILVTTYVDAINSGAVPCVDDAVTTLAQHENSVAVQRAADHYSEQMVQRLSLPTDTLQELLDVHAACEKEAMAVFMEHSFKDENQQFLKKLVELIGEAKVLFLLKNEEASDKYCQEELDRLSKDLMDNISTFSVPGGHRLYMDMREKIEHDYWQVPRKGVKAREVFQSFLQSQAIIESSILQADTALTAGQKAIAEERTKKEAAEKEQDLLRQKQKEQQEYMEAQEKRNKENIEQLRRKLEQEREQLIKDHNMMVEKKLKEQKALLEEGFKKKAEEMDGEIQQLKHNIEDMKKNSGSIFDTIIREVASFIFSPISMIEKGIRSLF
;
A
#
# COMPACT_ATOMS: atom_id res chain seq x y z
N GLU A 1 -15.77 -64.76 -16.89
CA GLU A 1 -16.19 -63.96 -18.07
C GLU A 1 -16.65 -62.55 -17.71
N LEU A 2 -17.52 -62.35 -16.71
CA LEU A 2 -18.01 -61.02 -16.32
C LEU A 2 -16.92 -60.04 -15.82
N LEU A 3 -15.90 -60.52 -15.08
CA LEU A 3 -14.78 -59.68 -14.61
C LEU A 3 -14.00 -59.01 -15.75
N GLN A 4 -13.93 -59.64 -16.94
CA GLN A 4 -13.25 -59.06 -18.11
C GLN A 4 -14.08 -57.96 -18.79
N LYS A 5 -15.34 -57.79 -18.38
CA LYS A 5 -16.30 -56.82 -18.93
C LYS A 5 -16.78 -55.82 -17.87
N LEU A 6 -16.04 -55.67 -16.76
CA LEU A 6 -16.46 -54.92 -15.56
C LEU A 6 -16.90 -53.47 -15.86
N GLU A 7 -16.26 -52.82 -16.84
CA GLU A 7 -16.57 -51.44 -17.26
C GLU A 7 -17.89 -51.30 -18.05
N THR A 8 -18.44 -52.41 -18.53
CA THR A 8 -19.59 -52.44 -19.47
C THR A 8 -20.82 -53.19 -18.94
N ILE A 9 -20.68 -53.89 -17.81
CA ILE A 9 -21.80 -54.58 -17.16
C ILE A 9 -22.63 -53.59 -16.34
N SER A 10 -23.91 -53.91 -16.16
CA SER A 10 -24.80 -53.08 -15.36
C SER A 10 -24.59 -53.31 -13.86
N GLU A 11 -24.87 -52.30 -13.03
CA GLU A 11 -24.67 -52.40 -11.58
C GLU A 11 -25.50 -53.53 -10.93
N ASP A 12 -26.67 -53.88 -11.47
CA ASP A 12 -27.48 -55.00 -10.98
C ASP A 12 -26.82 -56.37 -11.18
N GLN A 13 -25.82 -56.44 -12.06
CA GLN A 13 -25.02 -57.63 -12.32
C GLN A 13 -23.80 -57.74 -11.38
N LEU A 14 -23.52 -56.69 -10.58
CA LEU A 14 -22.50 -56.70 -9.56
C LEU A 14 -23.02 -57.37 -8.28
N ASP A 15 -22.10 -58.00 -7.56
CA ASP A 15 -22.39 -58.55 -6.23
C ASP A 15 -22.95 -57.45 -5.31
N LEU A 16 -24.04 -57.76 -4.60
CA LEU A 16 -24.74 -56.81 -3.75
C LEU A 16 -23.82 -56.21 -2.68
N LYS A 17 -22.98 -57.05 -2.06
CA LYS A 17 -22.06 -56.61 -1.03
C LYS A 17 -20.97 -55.71 -1.63
N PHE A 18 -20.45 -56.02 -2.81
CA PHE A 18 -19.52 -55.14 -3.51
C PHE A 18 -20.11 -53.75 -3.77
N ARG A 19 -21.39 -53.67 -4.17
CA ARG A 19 -22.08 -52.39 -4.38
C ARG A 19 -22.26 -51.62 -3.07
N GLU A 20 -22.69 -52.28 -2.01
CA GLU A 20 -22.85 -51.69 -0.68
C GLU A 20 -21.52 -51.12 -0.15
N GLU A 21 -20.44 -51.89 -0.25
CA GLU A 21 -19.10 -51.48 0.17
C GLU A 21 -18.55 -50.34 -0.70
N THR A 22 -18.77 -50.38 -2.02
CA THR A 22 -18.36 -49.31 -2.93
C THR A 22 -19.10 -48.01 -2.63
N ASN A 23 -20.42 -48.08 -2.38
CA ASN A 23 -21.21 -46.91 -1.99
C ASN A 23 -20.78 -46.36 -0.63
N ALA A 24 -20.47 -47.22 0.33
CA ALA A 24 -19.93 -46.82 1.62
C ALA A 24 -18.56 -46.14 1.47
N PHE A 25 -17.67 -46.69 0.63
CA PHE A 25 -16.37 -46.10 0.33
C PHE A 25 -16.48 -44.73 -0.35
N VAL A 26 -17.31 -44.62 -1.39
CA VAL A 26 -17.57 -43.36 -2.11
C VAL A 26 -18.13 -42.31 -1.14
N SER A 27 -19.12 -42.69 -0.33
CA SER A 27 -19.69 -41.83 0.70
C SER A 27 -18.64 -41.39 1.72
N TYR A 28 -17.73 -42.29 2.11
CA TYR A 28 -16.63 -41.96 3.01
C TYR A 28 -15.69 -40.91 2.40
N ILE A 29 -15.31 -41.06 1.13
CA ILE A 29 -14.45 -40.08 0.44
C ILE A 29 -15.13 -38.72 0.37
N PHE A 30 -16.39 -38.63 -0.07
CA PHE A 30 -17.08 -37.35 -0.18
C PHE A 30 -17.29 -36.64 1.17
N ASN A 31 -17.46 -37.39 2.26
CA ASN A 31 -17.73 -36.82 3.59
C ASN A 31 -16.46 -36.53 4.41
N TYR A 32 -15.38 -37.30 4.20
CA TYR A 32 -14.20 -37.25 5.07
C TYR A 32 -12.89 -36.91 4.38
N ALA A 33 -12.84 -36.86 3.03
CA ALA A 33 -11.64 -36.42 2.33
C ALA A 33 -11.35 -34.95 2.67
N LYS A 34 -10.14 -34.69 3.13
CA LYS A 34 -9.68 -33.34 3.49
C LYS A 34 -9.13 -32.65 2.26
N ILE A 35 -9.33 -31.33 2.20
CA ILE A 35 -8.64 -30.46 1.24
C ILE A 35 -7.13 -30.67 1.41
N LYS A 36 -6.40 -30.77 0.30
CA LYS A 36 -4.95 -30.87 0.33
C LYS A 36 -4.35 -29.60 0.93
N THR A 37 -3.56 -29.76 1.97
CA THR A 37 -2.79 -28.67 2.59
C THR A 37 -1.29 -28.94 2.54
N LEU A 38 -0.50 -27.87 2.52
CA LEU A 38 0.93 -27.89 2.79
C LEU A 38 1.18 -27.60 4.28
N LYS A 39 2.46 -27.46 4.67
CA LYS A 39 2.83 -26.91 5.99
C LYS A 39 2.17 -25.54 6.18
N GLU A 40 1.97 -25.15 7.42
CA GLU A 40 1.35 -23.88 7.84
C GLU A 40 -0.13 -23.75 7.39
N GLY A 41 -0.79 -24.88 7.12
CA GLY A 41 -2.22 -24.91 6.79
C GLY A 41 -2.59 -24.34 5.42
N ILE A 42 -1.61 -24.09 4.55
CA ILE A 42 -1.82 -23.53 3.21
C ILE A 42 -2.65 -24.49 2.36
N LYS A 43 -3.83 -24.05 1.91
CA LYS A 43 -4.72 -24.85 1.05
C LYS A 43 -4.19 -24.83 -0.38
N VAL A 44 -4.08 -26.00 -0.99
CA VAL A 44 -3.62 -26.13 -2.38
C VAL A 44 -4.78 -25.85 -3.34
N THR A 45 -4.64 -24.79 -4.13
CA THR A 45 -5.57 -24.42 -5.22
C THR A 45 -5.20 -25.15 -6.52
N GLY A 46 -5.98 -24.98 -7.60
CA GLY A 46 -5.66 -25.52 -8.91
C GLY A 46 -4.32 -25.01 -9.46
N ASN A 47 -4.07 -23.69 -9.39
CA ASN A 47 -2.80 -23.09 -9.78
C ASN A 47 -1.65 -23.61 -8.91
N GLY A 48 -1.86 -23.65 -7.59
CA GLY A 48 -0.86 -24.17 -6.67
C GLY A 48 -0.50 -25.63 -6.93
N LEU A 49 -1.48 -26.46 -7.27
CA LEU A 49 -1.24 -27.85 -7.66
C LEU A 49 -0.42 -27.94 -8.95
N GLY A 50 -0.69 -27.09 -9.94
CA GLY A 50 0.08 -27.01 -11.18
C GLY A 50 1.57 -26.74 -10.90
N ILE A 51 1.85 -25.76 -10.05
CA ILE A 51 3.23 -25.42 -9.63
C ILE A 51 3.89 -26.61 -8.93
N LEU A 52 3.21 -27.24 -7.96
CA LEU A 52 3.74 -28.40 -7.25
C LEU A 52 4.06 -29.57 -8.20
N VAL A 53 3.18 -29.85 -9.17
CA VAL A 53 3.40 -30.90 -10.18
C VAL A 53 4.62 -30.58 -11.03
N THR A 54 4.73 -29.36 -11.55
CA THR A 54 5.90 -28.92 -12.34
C THR A 54 7.18 -29.05 -11.53
N THR A 55 7.23 -28.51 -10.31
CA THR A 55 8.43 -28.57 -9.46
C THR A 55 8.87 -30.00 -9.18
N TYR A 56 7.94 -30.90 -8.86
CA TYR A 56 8.30 -32.29 -8.60
C TYR A 56 8.74 -33.05 -9.85
N VAL A 57 8.05 -32.86 -10.98
CA VAL A 57 8.40 -33.53 -12.24
C VAL A 57 9.75 -33.06 -12.76
N ASP A 58 10.07 -31.77 -12.65
CA ASP A 58 11.37 -31.21 -13.05
C ASP A 58 12.51 -31.75 -12.18
N ALA A 59 12.28 -31.90 -10.86
CA ALA A 59 13.25 -32.53 -9.97
C ALA A 59 13.53 -33.99 -10.39
N ILE A 60 12.47 -34.76 -10.67
CA ILE A 60 12.61 -36.16 -11.14
C ILE A 60 13.39 -36.21 -12.46
N ASN A 61 13.01 -35.38 -13.44
CA ASN A 61 13.61 -35.39 -14.78
C ASN A 61 15.08 -34.93 -14.78
N SER A 62 15.48 -34.10 -13.82
CA SER A 62 16.88 -33.67 -13.64
C SER A 62 17.72 -34.65 -12.80
N GLY A 63 17.12 -35.72 -12.27
CA GLY A 63 17.78 -36.69 -11.39
C GLY A 63 17.94 -36.22 -9.94
N ALA A 64 17.33 -35.08 -9.58
CA ALA A 64 17.25 -34.60 -8.21
C ALA A 64 16.14 -35.31 -7.42
N VAL A 65 16.21 -35.25 -6.09
CA VAL A 65 15.17 -35.80 -5.21
C VAL A 65 14.07 -34.76 -5.03
N PRO A 66 12.80 -35.07 -5.35
CA PRO A 66 11.67 -34.16 -5.09
C PRO A 66 11.58 -33.78 -3.61
N CYS A 67 11.69 -32.49 -3.32
CA CYS A 67 11.69 -31.95 -1.96
C CYS A 67 10.42 -31.13 -1.68
N VAL A 68 9.71 -31.48 -0.61
CA VAL A 68 8.47 -30.77 -0.23
C VAL A 68 8.77 -29.33 0.17
N ASP A 69 9.87 -29.08 0.87
CA ASP A 69 10.22 -27.73 1.31
C ASP A 69 10.59 -26.82 0.14
N ASP A 70 11.32 -27.32 -0.86
CA ASP A 70 11.65 -26.57 -2.08
C ASP A 70 10.41 -26.25 -2.91
N ALA A 71 9.47 -27.20 -3.00
CA ALA A 71 8.20 -27.00 -3.70
C ALA A 71 7.32 -25.95 -3.00
N VAL A 72 7.28 -25.96 -1.66
CA VAL A 72 6.56 -24.93 -0.88
C VAL A 72 7.20 -23.56 -1.07
N THR A 73 8.53 -23.47 -1.06
CA THR A 73 9.25 -22.21 -1.32
C THR A 73 8.99 -21.68 -2.72
N THR A 74 9.04 -22.55 -3.74
CA THR A 74 8.74 -22.17 -5.13
C THR A 74 7.31 -21.65 -5.26
N LEU A 75 6.36 -22.33 -4.62
CA LEU A 75 4.97 -21.90 -4.58
C LEU A 75 4.81 -20.55 -3.87
N ALA A 76 5.47 -20.36 -2.71
CA ALA A 76 5.44 -19.10 -1.97
C ALA A 76 5.97 -17.93 -2.81
N GLN A 77 7.09 -18.10 -3.51
CA GLN A 77 7.65 -17.06 -4.39
C GLN A 77 6.66 -16.63 -5.47
N HIS A 78 6.02 -17.61 -6.13
CA HIS A 78 5.05 -17.32 -7.17
C HIS A 78 3.80 -16.63 -6.60
N GLU A 79 3.16 -17.23 -5.60
CA GLU A 79 1.90 -16.71 -5.02
C GLU A 79 2.11 -15.34 -4.35
N ASN A 80 3.22 -15.13 -3.65
CA ASN A 80 3.53 -13.82 -3.06
C ASN A 80 3.78 -12.75 -4.13
N SER A 81 4.42 -13.08 -5.25
CA SER A 81 4.58 -12.14 -6.37
C SER A 81 3.21 -11.74 -6.96
N VAL A 82 2.30 -12.70 -7.11
CA VAL A 82 0.94 -12.43 -7.57
C VAL A 82 0.16 -11.60 -6.54
N ALA A 83 0.35 -11.88 -5.24
CA ALA A 83 -0.26 -11.12 -4.16
C ALA A 83 0.21 -9.66 -4.13
N VAL A 84 1.50 -9.38 -4.38
CA VAL A 84 2.03 -8.01 -4.52
C VAL A 84 1.32 -7.29 -5.66
N GLN A 85 1.28 -7.91 -6.85
CA GLN A 85 0.66 -7.29 -8.02
C GLN A 85 -0.81 -6.98 -7.76
N ARG A 86 -1.55 -7.97 -7.25
CA ARG A 86 -2.97 -7.83 -6.93
C ARG A 86 -3.24 -6.72 -5.91
N ALA A 87 -2.41 -6.60 -4.88
CA ALA A 87 -2.55 -5.56 -3.88
C ALA A 87 -2.21 -4.16 -4.44
N ALA A 88 -1.18 -4.04 -5.28
CA ALA A 88 -0.80 -2.80 -5.92
C ALA A 88 -1.85 -2.31 -6.95
N ASP A 89 -2.43 -3.25 -7.71
CA ASP A 89 -3.53 -2.96 -8.63
C ASP A 89 -4.77 -2.50 -7.85
N HIS A 90 -5.14 -3.22 -6.78
CA HIS A 90 -6.24 -2.83 -5.90
C HIS A 90 -6.03 -1.42 -5.33
N TYR A 91 -4.83 -1.10 -4.83
CA TYR A 91 -4.51 0.25 -4.37
C TYR A 91 -4.76 1.31 -5.46
N SER A 92 -4.22 1.07 -6.66
CA SER A 92 -4.26 2.04 -7.76
C SER A 92 -5.68 2.26 -8.27
N GLU A 93 -6.45 1.18 -8.44
CA GLU A 93 -7.86 1.25 -8.83
C GLU A 93 -8.70 2.01 -7.81
N GLN A 94 -8.54 1.72 -6.51
CA GLN A 94 -9.29 2.39 -5.46
C GLN A 94 -8.93 3.87 -5.34
N MET A 95 -7.66 4.23 -5.52
CA MET A 95 -7.22 5.62 -5.56
C MET A 95 -7.89 6.38 -6.71
N VAL A 96 -7.92 5.81 -7.92
CA VAL A 96 -8.58 6.44 -9.08
C VAL A 96 -10.09 6.57 -8.88
N GLN A 97 -10.75 5.55 -8.32
CA GLN A 97 -12.20 5.57 -8.14
C GLN A 97 -12.67 6.56 -7.06
N ARG A 98 -11.88 6.75 -5.99
CA ARG A 98 -12.27 7.55 -4.83
C ARG A 98 -11.81 9.00 -4.89
N LEU A 99 -10.78 9.30 -5.69
CA LEU A 99 -10.15 10.61 -5.70
C LEU A 99 -10.66 11.47 -6.87
N SER A 100 -11.10 12.68 -6.54
CA SER A 100 -11.41 13.72 -7.53
C SER A 100 -10.37 14.81 -7.45
N LEU A 101 -9.57 14.97 -8.52
CA LEU A 101 -8.52 15.98 -8.59
C LEU A 101 -9.02 17.29 -9.24
N PRO A 102 -8.57 18.46 -8.75
CA PRO A 102 -7.81 18.64 -7.52
C PRO A 102 -8.66 18.38 -6.26
N THR A 103 -8.00 17.90 -5.20
CA THR A 103 -8.60 17.84 -3.86
C THR A 103 -8.66 19.22 -3.24
N ASP A 104 -9.59 19.44 -2.30
CA ASP A 104 -9.69 20.71 -1.58
C ASP A 104 -8.47 20.95 -0.68
N THR A 105 -7.97 19.89 -0.06
CA THR A 105 -6.79 19.92 0.83
C THR A 105 -5.87 18.73 0.54
N LEU A 106 -4.62 18.84 0.99
CA LEU A 106 -3.70 17.69 0.99
C LEU A 106 -4.26 16.55 1.86
N GLN A 107 -4.90 16.89 2.99
CA GLN A 107 -5.44 15.92 3.93
C GLN A 107 -6.49 15.00 3.30
N GLU A 108 -7.36 15.52 2.44
CA GLU A 108 -8.36 14.72 1.70
C GLU A 108 -7.68 13.60 0.89
N LEU A 109 -6.61 13.92 0.15
CA LEU A 109 -5.86 12.92 -0.62
C LEU A 109 -5.21 11.87 0.29
N LEU A 110 -4.61 12.31 1.40
CA LEU A 110 -3.96 11.41 2.36
C LEU A 110 -4.95 10.47 3.05
N ASP A 111 -6.19 10.92 3.29
CA ASP A 111 -7.26 10.11 3.89
C ASP A 111 -7.65 8.97 2.94
N VAL A 112 -7.84 9.29 1.67
CA VAL A 112 -8.12 8.31 0.63
C VAL A 112 -6.94 7.34 0.49
N HIS A 113 -5.71 7.85 0.41
CA HIS A 113 -4.49 7.04 0.36
C HIS A 113 -4.41 6.02 1.50
N ALA A 114 -4.59 6.47 2.74
CA ALA A 114 -4.48 5.59 3.91
C ALA A 114 -5.55 4.50 3.92
N ALA A 115 -6.77 4.81 3.49
CA ALA A 115 -7.82 3.80 3.33
C ALA A 115 -7.46 2.78 2.24
N CYS A 116 -6.97 3.24 1.09
CA CYS A 116 -6.58 2.36 -0.02
C CYS A 116 -5.36 1.50 0.32
N GLU A 117 -4.35 2.07 0.99
CA GLU A 117 -3.16 1.36 1.47
C GLU A 117 -3.54 0.25 2.46
N LYS A 118 -4.42 0.55 3.41
CA LYS A 118 -4.94 -0.44 4.38
C LYS A 118 -5.66 -1.60 3.70
N GLU A 119 -6.45 -1.31 2.67
CA GLU A 119 -7.12 -2.35 1.88
C GLU A 119 -6.12 -3.19 1.09
N ALA A 120 -5.14 -2.56 0.45
CA ALA A 120 -4.09 -3.25 -0.29
C ALA A 120 -3.24 -4.16 0.62
N MET A 121 -2.88 -3.68 1.82
CA MET A 121 -2.24 -4.51 2.85
C MET A 121 -3.09 -5.72 3.21
N ALA A 122 -4.40 -5.54 3.44
CA ALA A 122 -5.28 -6.65 3.74
C ALA A 122 -5.34 -7.69 2.60
N VAL A 123 -5.44 -7.23 1.34
CA VAL A 123 -5.41 -8.11 0.15
C VAL A 123 -4.11 -8.91 0.10
N PHE A 124 -2.97 -8.26 0.31
CA PHE A 124 -1.68 -8.95 0.34
C PHE A 124 -1.63 -9.98 1.47
N MET A 125 -1.97 -9.61 2.71
CA MET A 125 -1.92 -10.50 3.87
C MET A 125 -2.84 -11.71 3.74
N GLU A 126 -3.95 -11.59 3.00
CA GLU A 126 -4.85 -12.71 2.75
C GLU A 126 -4.23 -13.74 1.77
N HIS A 127 -3.42 -13.28 0.82
CA HIS A 127 -2.96 -14.09 -0.32
C HIS A 127 -1.47 -14.45 -0.25
N SER A 128 -0.72 -13.84 0.66
CA SER A 128 0.69 -14.16 0.89
C SER A 128 0.89 -15.18 2.01
N PHE A 129 1.99 -15.93 1.93
CA PHE A 129 2.46 -16.84 2.96
C PHE A 129 3.96 -17.07 2.80
N LYS A 130 4.64 -17.41 3.90
CA LYS A 130 6.10 -17.70 3.89
C LYS A 130 6.90 -16.58 3.19
N ASP A 131 6.57 -15.31 3.47
CA ASP A 131 7.32 -14.16 2.97
C ASP A 131 8.63 -13.99 3.76
N GLU A 132 9.63 -14.78 3.38
CA GLU A 132 10.94 -14.77 4.03
C GLU A 132 11.55 -13.36 4.00
N ASN A 133 11.94 -12.87 5.18
CA ASN A 133 12.47 -11.51 5.40
C ASN A 133 11.53 -10.37 4.96
N GLN A 134 10.24 -10.67 4.76
CA GLN A 134 9.22 -9.72 4.32
C GLN A 134 9.58 -9.02 2.99
N GLN A 135 10.27 -9.71 2.09
CA GLN A 135 10.76 -9.12 0.84
C GLN A 135 9.62 -8.70 -0.09
N PHE A 136 8.53 -9.48 -0.14
CA PHE A 136 7.39 -9.17 -0.99
C PHE A 136 6.55 -8.04 -0.38
N LEU A 137 6.37 -8.05 0.94
CA LEU A 137 5.73 -6.93 1.64
C LEU A 137 6.50 -5.62 1.45
N LYS A 138 7.84 -5.64 1.59
CA LYS A 138 8.68 -4.46 1.33
C LYS A 138 8.50 -3.97 -0.11
N LYS A 139 8.43 -4.88 -1.08
CA LYS A 139 8.17 -4.53 -2.49
C LYS A 139 6.81 -3.87 -2.67
N LEU A 140 5.77 -4.36 -2.00
CA LEU A 140 4.45 -3.76 -2.05
C LEU A 140 4.43 -2.35 -1.43
N VAL A 141 5.08 -2.16 -0.28
CA VAL A 141 5.21 -0.84 0.36
C VAL A 141 5.92 0.15 -0.56
N GLU A 142 6.97 -0.27 -1.25
CA GLU A 142 7.68 0.54 -2.24
C GLU A 142 6.75 0.96 -3.40
N LEU A 143 6.03 0.02 -4.00
CA LEU A 143 5.10 0.30 -5.11
C LEU A 143 3.97 1.25 -4.70
N ILE A 144 3.40 1.08 -3.50
CA ILE A 144 2.38 1.99 -2.97
C ILE A 144 2.98 3.39 -2.72
N GLY A 145 4.21 3.45 -2.21
CA GLY A 145 4.94 4.69 -2.00
C GLY A 145 5.19 5.46 -3.30
N GLU A 146 5.65 4.79 -4.35
CA GLU A 146 5.82 5.35 -5.69
C GLU A 146 4.49 5.87 -6.26
N ALA A 147 3.44 5.06 -6.20
CA ALA A 147 2.12 5.43 -6.69
C ALA A 147 1.55 6.64 -5.92
N LYS A 148 1.74 6.71 -4.59
CA LYS A 148 1.36 7.86 -3.77
C LYS A 148 2.02 9.15 -4.27
N VAL A 149 3.33 9.13 -4.55
CA VAL A 149 4.05 10.31 -5.07
C VAL A 149 3.46 10.75 -6.41
N LEU A 150 3.12 9.81 -7.29
CA LEU A 150 2.47 10.15 -8.56
C LEU A 150 1.09 10.81 -8.37
N PHE A 151 0.28 10.35 -7.42
CA PHE A 151 -1.01 10.99 -7.11
C PHE A 151 -0.85 12.39 -6.51
N LEU A 152 0.16 12.59 -5.65
CA LEU A 152 0.48 13.91 -5.11
C LEU A 152 0.86 14.89 -6.22
N LEU A 153 1.74 14.48 -7.14
CA LEU A 153 2.15 15.31 -8.27
C LEU A 153 0.96 15.66 -9.17
N LYS A 154 0.13 14.67 -9.54
CA LYS A 154 -1.08 14.92 -10.35
C LYS A 154 -2.06 15.86 -9.66
N ASN A 155 -2.17 15.79 -8.34
CA ASN A 155 -3.02 16.70 -7.57
C ASN A 155 -2.48 18.14 -7.59
N GLU A 156 -1.17 18.31 -7.43
CA GLU A 156 -0.51 19.60 -7.57
C GLU A 156 -0.71 20.17 -8.98
N GLU A 157 -0.44 19.39 -10.03
CA GLU A 157 -0.62 19.83 -11.43
C GLU A 157 -2.08 20.23 -11.71
N ALA A 158 -3.06 19.44 -11.26
CA ALA A 158 -4.47 19.75 -11.45
C ALA A 158 -4.89 21.02 -10.69
N SER A 159 -4.35 21.21 -9.47
CA SER A 159 -4.61 22.38 -8.64
C SER A 159 -3.99 23.63 -9.24
N ASP A 160 -2.74 23.54 -9.70
CA ASP A 160 -2.01 24.62 -10.36
C ASP A 160 -2.76 25.12 -11.58
N LYS A 161 -3.09 24.20 -12.49
CA LYS A 161 -3.83 24.48 -13.72
C LYS A 161 -5.17 25.14 -13.44
N TYR A 162 -5.97 24.57 -12.53
CA TYR A 162 -7.29 25.12 -12.21
C TYR A 162 -7.20 26.52 -11.58
N CYS A 163 -6.22 26.75 -10.69
CA CYS A 163 -6.00 28.07 -10.10
C CYS A 163 -5.58 29.10 -11.15
N GLN A 164 -4.71 28.73 -12.08
CA GLN A 164 -4.27 29.61 -13.16
C GLN A 164 -5.44 29.98 -14.08
N GLU A 165 -6.25 29.01 -14.50
CA GLU A 165 -7.43 29.24 -15.33
C GLU A 165 -8.44 30.17 -14.65
N GLU A 166 -8.67 30.00 -13.35
CA GLU A 166 -9.57 30.87 -12.58
C GLU A 166 -9.00 32.28 -12.40
N LEU A 167 -7.69 32.43 -12.17
CA LEU A 167 -7.06 33.76 -12.11
C LEU A 167 -7.04 34.47 -13.45
N ASP A 168 -6.78 33.76 -14.54
CA ASP A 168 -6.85 34.31 -15.89
C ASP A 168 -8.28 34.80 -16.20
N ARG A 169 -9.30 34.02 -15.78
CA ARG A 169 -10.71 34.40 -15.92
C ARG A 169 -11.07 35.64 -15.09
N LEU A 170 -10.68 35.67 -13.82
CA LEU A 170 -11.00 36.77 -12.90
C LEU A 170 -10.25 38.06 -13.23
N SER A 171 -9.01 37.95 -13.71
CA SER A 171 -8.15 39.10 -14.02
C SER A 171 -8.29 39.62 -15.45
N LYS A 172 -9.04 38.93 -16.32
CA LYS A 172 -9.19 39.29 -17.74
C LYS A 172 -9.53 40.76 -17.97
N ASP A 173 -10.57 41.26 -17.31
CA ASP A 173 -11.02 42.66 -17.48
C ASP A 173 -9.96 43.66 -17.00
N LEU A 174 -9.22 43.32 -15.95
CA LEU A 174 -8.10 44.14 -15.47
C LEU A 174 -6.98 44.18 -16.52
N MET A 175 -6.59 43.02 -17.04
CA MET A 175 -5.49 42.86 -17.99
C MET A 175 -5.78 43.52 -19.35
N ASP A 176 -7.01 43.43 -19.84
CA ASP A 176 -7.43 44.05 -21.11
C ASP A 176 -7.49 45.59 -21.01
N ASN A 177 -7.68 46.14 -19.80
CA ASN A 177 -7.89 47.58 -19.58
C ASN A 177 -6.75 48.28 -18.82
N ILE A 178 -5.54 47.70 -18.76
CA ILE A 178 -4.40 48.26 -17.99
C ILE A 178 -4.11 49.72 -18.34
N SER A 179 -4.18 50.10 -19.62
CA SER A 179 -3.88 51.46 -20.08
C SER A 179 -4.89 52.51 -19.58
N THR A 180 -6.10 52.09 -19.20
CA THR A 180 -7.15 52.99 -18.70
C THR A 180 -6.86 53.52 -17.29
N PHE A 181 -5.92 52.88 -16.56
CA PHE A 181 -5.49 53.31 -15.23
C PHE A 181 -4.38 54.36 -15.25
N SER A 182 -3.82 54.73 -16.42
CA SER A 182 -2.80 55.79 -16.53
C SER A 182 -3.41 57.21 -16.53
N VAL A 183 -4.27 57.48 -15.55
CA VAL A 183 -5.01 58.75 -15.37
C VAL A 183 -4.86 59.26 -13.93
N PRO A 184 -5.13 60.56 -13.65
CA PRO A 184 -5.11 61.06 -12.26
C PRO A 184 -6.05 60.25 -11.35
N GLY A 185 -5.50 59.64 -10.30
CA GLY A 185 -6.23 58.77 -9.36
C GLY A 185 -6.38 57.31 -9.82
N GLY A 186 -5.80 56.93 -10.96
CA GLY A 186 -5.91 55.60 -11.53
C GLY A 186 -5.22 54.50 -10.72
N HIS A 187 -4.19 54.82 -9.93
CA HIS A 187 -3.56 53.85 -9.03
C HIS A 187 -4.55 53.30 -7.99
N ARG A 188 -5.42 54.16 -7.44
CA ARG A 188 -6.45 53.72 -6.50
C ARG A 188 -7.48 52.79 -7.15
N LEU A 189 -7.93 53.13 -8.36
CA LEU A 189 -8.89 52.30 -9.10
C LEU A 189 -8.30 50.93 -9.47
N TYR A 190 -7.02 50.88 -9.81
CA TYR A 190 -6.30 49.63 -10.04
C TYR A 190 -6.27 48.77 -8.77
N MET A 191 -5.94 49.37 -7.63
CA MET A 191 -5.91 48.67 -6.34
C MET A 191 -7.28 48.11 -5.97
N ASP A 192 -8.35 48.90 -6.11
CA ASP A 192 -9.72 48.46 -5.82
C ASP A 192 -10.11 47.24 -6.70
N MET A 193 -9.73 47.24 -8.00
CA MET A 193 -9.97 46.12 -8.90
C MET A 193 -9.15 44.88 -8.52
N ARG A 194 -7.87 45.07 -8.15
CA ARG A 194 -7.00 43.96 -7.71
C ARG A 194 -7.49 43.33 -6.42
N GLU A 195 -7.94 44.14 -5.45
CA GLU A 195 -8.53 43.65 -4.20
C GLU A 195 -9.82 42.85 -4.47
N LYS A 196 -10.63 43.29 -5.44
CA LYS A 196 -11.80 42.52 -5.88
C LYS A 196 -11.41 41.17 -6.46
N ILE A 197 -10.39 41.12 -7.33
CA ILE A 197 -9.87 39.85 -7.88
C ILE A 197 -9.38 38.92 -6.76
N GLU A 198 -8.64 39.47 -5.79
CA GLU A 198 -8.20 38.71 -4.61
C GLU A 198 -9.40 38.13 -3.85
N HIS A 199 -10.41 38.95 -3.57
CA HIS A 199 -11.62 38.52 -2.89
C HIS A 199 -12.34 37.41 -3.66
N ASP A 200 -12.61 37.62 -4.94
CA ASP A 200 -13.34 36.68 -5.80
C ASP A 200 -12.57 35.37 -5.95
N TYR A 201 -11.23 35.43 -6.09
CA TYR A 201 -10.37 34.26 -6.14
C TYR A 201 -10.49 33.41 -4.87
N TRP A 202 -10.49 34.04 -3.69
CA TRP A 202 -10.64 33.31 -2.44
C TRP A 202 -12.02 32.66 -2.26
N GLN A 203 -13.07 33.15 -2.93
CA GLN A 203 -14.39 32.52 -2.94
C GLN A 203 -14.50 31.29 -3.87
N VAL A 204 -13.56 31.10 -4.80
CA VAL A 204 -13.57 29.93 -5.70
C VAL A 204 -13.40 28.62 -4.91
N PRO A 205 -14.32 27.64 -4.98
CA PRO A 205 -14.16 26.36 -4.30
C PRO A 205 -13.16 25.45 -5.04
N ARG A 206 -12.64 24.42 -4.35
CA ARG A 206 -11.81 23.35 -4.95
C ARG A 206 -10.58 23.81 -5.71
N LYS A 207 -9.95 24.90 -5.27
CA LYS A 207 -8.68 25.37 -5.82
C LYS A 207 -7.53 24.38 -5.57
N GLY A 208 -7.57 23.73 -4.41
CA GLY A 208 -6.59 22.73 -3.98
C GLY A 208 -5.28 23.30 -3.47
N VAL A 209 -4.28 22.42 -3.41
CA VAL A 209 -3.02 22.62 -2.67
C VAL A 209 -2.12 23.75 -3.21
N LYS A 210 -2.26 24.13 -4.48
CA LYS A 210 -1.46 25.18 -5.14
C LYS A 210 -2.07 26.58 -5.05
N ALA A 211 -3.26 26.72 -4.47
CA ALA A 211 -4.04 27.96 -4.50
C ALA A 211 -3.26 29.21 -4.07
N ARG A 212 -2.49 29.12 -2.98
CA ARG A 212 -1.72 30.26 -2.46
C ARG A 212 -0.45 30.54 -3.28
N GLU A 213 0.20 29.51 -3.79
CA GLU A 213 1.41 29.67 -4.59
C GLU A 213 1.11 30.33 -5.92
N VAL A 214 0.08 29.85 -6.65
CA VAL A 214 -0.34 30.44 -7.92
C VAL A 214 -0.79 31.89 -7.72
N PHE A 215 -1.55 32.16 -6.66
CA PHE A 215 -1.96 33.53 -6.34
C PHE A 215 -0.78 34.44 -6.01
N GLN A 216 0.24 33.95 -5.31
CA GLN A 216 1.46 34.71 -5.06
C GLN A 216 2.21 35.01 -6.36
N SER A 217 2.34 34.03 -7.26
CA SER A 217 2.94 34.23 -8.59
C SER A 217 2.17 35.26 -9.41
N PHE A 218 0.83 35.24 -9.34
CA PHE A 218 -0.01 36.28 -9.92
C PHE A 218 0.31 37.65 -9.33
N LEU A 219 0.32 37.82 -8.01
CA LEU A 219 0.66 39.11 -7.38
C LEU A 219 2.05 39.62 -7.77
N GLN A 220 3.05 38.72 -7.88
CA GLN A 220 4.39 39.07 -8.36
C GLN A 220 4.36 39.57 -9.81
N SER A 221 3.58 38.94 -10.68
CA SER A 221 3.40 39.41 -12.07
C SER A 221 2.75 40.79 -12.13
N GLN A 222 1.84 41.10 -11.21
CA GLN A 222 1.14 42.39 -11.12
C GLN A 222 2.02 43.53 -10.58
N ALA A 223 3.12 43.23 -9.87
CA ALA A 223 3.96 44.24 -9.23
C ALA A 223 4.59 45.24 -10.21
N ILE A 224 4.98 44.77 -11.41
CA ILE A 224 5.54 45.64 -12.46
C ILE A 224 4.46 46.57 -13.03
N ILE A 225 3.25 46.03 -13.24
CA ILE A 225 2.10 46.78 -13.76
C ILE A 225 1.68 47.86 -12.76
N GLU A 226 1.56 47.50 -11.48
CA GLU A 226 1.26 48.41 -10.38
C GLU A 226 2.27 49.56 -10.30
N SER A 227 3.57 49.24 -10.35
CA SER A 227 4.63 50.26 -10.32
C SER A 227 4.52 51.24 -11.49
N SER A 228 4.23 50.74 -12.70
CA SER A 228 4.04 51.60 -13.87
C SER A 228 2.84 52.53 -13.72
N ILE A 229 1.71 52.02 -13.24
CA ILE A 229 0.48 52.81 -13.00
C ILE A 229 0.74 53.86 -11.91
N LEU A 230 1.40 53.48 -10.81
CA LEU A 230 1.76 54.39 -9.72
C LEU A 230 2.63 55.55 -10.18
N GLN A 231 3.61 55.27 -11.06
CA GLN A 231 4.48 56.30 -11.63
C GLN A 231 3.72 57.23 -12.59
N ALA A 232 2.79 56.70 -13.38
CA ALA A 232 1.95 57.47 -14.30
C ALA A 232 0.88 58.34 -13.60
N ASP A 233 0.48 58.02 -12.38
CA ASP A 233 -0.55 58.76 -11.65
C ASP A 233 -0.05 60.15 -11.23
N THR A 234 -0.63 61.19 -11.84
CA THR A 234 -0.26 62.60 -11.58
C THR A 234 -1.01 63.21 -10.39
N ALA A 235 -2.01 62.51 -9.82
CA ALA A 235 -2.71 62.96 -8.61
C ALA A 235 -1.88 62.72 -7.32
N LEU A 236 -0.82 61.91 -7.41
CA LEU A 236 0.03 61.55 -6.28
C LEU A 236 1.35 62.35 -6.29
N THR A 237 1.74 62.86 -5.13
CA THR A 237 3.05 63.48 -4.92
C THR A 237 4.16 62.42 -4.89
N ALA A 238 5.41 62.82 -5.16
CA ALA A 238 6.56 61.92 -5.08
C ALA A 238 6.70 61.22 -3.71
N GLY A 239 6.38 61.92 -2.61
CA GLY A 239 6.34 61.34 -1.27
C GLY A 239 5.25 60.29 -1.09
N GLN A 240 4.04 60.53 -1.62
CA GLN A 240 2.96 59.53 -1.59
C GLN A 240 3.29 58.30 -2.44
N LYS A 241 3.95 58.46 -3.58
CA LYS A 241 4.42 57.35 -4.42
C LYS A 241 5.45 56.49 -3.70
N ALA A 242 6.45 57.11 -3.06
CA ALA A 242 7.46 56.39 -2.27
C ALA A 242 6.83 55.59 -1.11
N ILE A 243 5.84 56.17 -0.41
CA ILE A 243 5.11 55.48 0.65
C ILE A 243 4.33 54.28 0.10
N ALA A 244 3.69 54.42 -1.07
CA ALA A 244 2.96 53.32 -1.70
C ALA A 244 3.91 52.17 -2.10
N GLU A 245 5.05 52.47 -2.73
CA GLU A 245 6.05 51.45 -3.09
C GLU A 245 6.60 50.71 -1.87
N GLU A 246 6.85 51.42 -0.76
CA GLU A 246 7.32 50.80 0.48
C GLU A 246 6.26 49.86 1.08
N ARG A 247 4.97 50.27 1.06
CA ARG A 247 3.86 49.44 1.51
C ARG A 247 3.72 48.16 0.67
N THR A 248 3.73 48.27 -0.65
CA THR A 248 3.64 47.10 -1.54
C THR A 248 4.80 46.12 -1.31
N LYS A 249 6.04 46.63 -1.11
CA LYS A 249 7.20 45.78 -0.78
C LYS A 249 7.02 45.06 0.56
N LYS A 250 6.51 45.76 1.57
CA LYS A 250 6.26 45.18 2.90
C LYS A 250 5.18 44.10 2.82
N GLU A 251 4.05 44.38 2.16
CA GLU A 251 2.95 43.42 1.98
C GLU A 251 3.42 42.17 1.21
N ALA A 252 4.24 42.32 0.17
CA ALA A 252 4.79 41.20 -0.58
C ALA A 252 5.68 40.31 0.31
N ALA A 253 6.55 40.90 1.14
CA ALA A 253 7.41 40.17 2.06
C ALA A 253 6.61 39.45 3.17
N GLU A 254 5.55 40.08 3.69
CA GLU A 254 4.65 39.47 4.67
C GLU A 254 3.91 38.26 4.06
N LYS A 255 3.34 38.41 2.85
CA LYS A 255 2.66 37.30 2.15
C LYS A 255 3.62 36.13 1.82
N GLU A 256 4.88 36.42 1.47
CA GLU A 256 5.89 35.38 1.25
C GLU A 256 6.25 34.62 2.55
N GLN A 257 6.41 35.35 3.65
CA GLN A 257 6.67 34.74 4.96
C GLN A 257 5.49 33.85 5.41
N ASP A 258 4.25 34.31 5.20
CA ASP A 258 3.05 33.55 5.56
C ASP A 258 2.91 32.26 4.73
N LEU A 259 3.23 32.31 3.44
CA LEU A 259 3.26 31.10 2.61
C LEU A 259 4.29 30.09 3.13
N LEU A 260 5.51 30.54 3.46
CA LEU A 260 6.55 29.67 4.00
C LEU A 260 6.14 29.01 5.32
N ARG A 261 5.57 29.78 6.25
CA ARG A 261 5.06 29.26 7.52
C ARG A 261 3.99 28.21 7.33
N GLN A 262 3.09 28.42 6.37
CA GLN A 262 2.05 27.46 6.10
C GLN A 262 2.58 26.18 5.45
N LYS A 263 3.50 26.27 4.48
CA LYS A 263 4.16 25.08 3.91
C LYS A 263 4.80 24.22 4.99
N GLN A 264 5.49 24.86 5.94
CA GLN A 264 6.08 24.17 7.08
C GLN A 264 5.01 23.49 7.95
N LYS A 265 3.89 24.18 8.21
CA LYS A 265 2.77 23.62 8.98
C LYS A 265 2.13 22.43 8.27
N GLU A 266 1.84 22.54 6.98
CA GLU A 266 1.27 21.46 6.17
C GLU A 266 2.21 20.25 6.09
N GLN A 267 3.52 20.49 5.97
CA GLN A 267 4.53 19.43 6.01
C GLN A 267 4.57 18.73 7.38
N GLN A 268 4.45 19.47 8.48
CA GLN A 268 4.42 18.91 9.82
C GLN A 268 3.15 18.08 10.07
N GLU A 269 1.98 18.63 9.74
CA GLU A 269 0.69 17.93 9.86
C GLU A 269 0.68 16.67 8.98
N TYR A 270 1.27 16.73 7.79
CA TYR A 270 1.47 15.57 6.92
C TYR A 270 2.27 14.45 7.62
N MET A 271 3.43 14.79 8.21
CA MET A 271 4.28 13.82 8.88
C MET A 271 3.56 13.15 10.06
N GLU A 272 2.87 13.94 10.89
CA GLU A 272 2.13 13.44 12.05
C GLU A 272 0.93 12.55 11.66
N ALA A 273 0.17 12.96 10.63
CA ALA A 273 -0.97 12.20 10.15
C ALA A 273 -0.53 10.86 9.53
N GLN A 274 0.55 10.87 8.75
CA GLN A 274 1.14 9.65 8.17
C GLN A 274 1.63 8.72 9.29
N GLU A 275 2.32 9.26 10.30
CA GLU A 275 2.84 8.45 11.39
C GLU A 275 1.75 7.70 12.14
N LYS A 276 0.63 8.38 12.41
CA LYS A 276 -0.53 7.79 13.10
C LYS A 276 -1.16 6.66 12.30
N ARG A 277 -1.22 6.76 10.97
CA ARG A 277 -1.91 5.82 10.07
C ARG A 277 -1.09 4.57 9.80
N ASN A 278 0.22 4.71 9.60
CA ASN A 278 1.15 3.60 9.43
C ASN A 278 1.13 2.62 10.62
N LYS A 279 0.74 3.07 11.83
CA LYS A 279 0.56 2.18 12.99
C LYS A 279 -0.49 1.09 12.76
N GLU A 280 -1.56 1.38 12.01
CA GLU A 280 -2.59 0.37 11.71
C GLU A 280 -2.07 -0.73 10.77
N ASN A 281 -1.27 -0.36 9.77
CA ASN A 281 -0.63 -1.31 8.85
C ASN A 281 0.38 -2.20 9.58
N ILE A 282 1.14 -1.62 10.51
CA ILE A 282 2.05 -2.36 11.40
C ILE A 282 1.27 -3.37 12.25
N GLU A 283 0.11 -2.98 12.76
CA GLU A 283 -0.72 -3.87 13.56
C GLU A 283 -1.34 -5.00 12.71
N GLN A 284 -1.69 -4.74 11.44
CA GLN A 284 -2.09 -5.79 10.50
C GLN A 284 -0.96 -6.80 10.26
N LEU A 285 0.27 -6.33 10.02
CA LEU A 285 1.45 -7.18 9.88
C LEU A 285 1.70 -8.02 11.14
N ARG A 286 1.61 -7.40 12.33
CA ARG A 286 1.80 -8.10 13.60
C ARG A 286 0.82 -9.27 13.74
N ARG A 287 -0.47 -9.03 13.48
CA ARG A 287 -1.49 -10.08 13.52
C ARG A 287 -1.22 -11.21 12.53
N LYS A 288 -0.76 -10.89 11.31
CA LYS A 288 -0.40 -11.90 10.30
C LYS A 288 0.75 -12.79 10.80
N LEU A 289 1.82 -12.18 11.30
CA LEU A 289 2.99 -12.90 11.81
C LEU A 289 2.62 -13.80 13.00
N GLU A 290 1.76 -13.32 13.91
CA GLU A 290 1.23 -14.10 15.03
C GLU A 290 0.44 -15.31 14.55
N GLN A 291 -0.48 -15.12 13.59
CA GLN A 291 -1.29 -16.21 13.02
C GLN A 291 -0.44 -17.28 12.32
N GLU A 292 0.52 -16.87 11.49
CA GLU A 292 1.44 -17.81 10.82
C GLU A 292 2.25 -18.61 11.85
N ARG A 293 2.72 -17.96 12.91
CA ARG A 293 3.49 -18.60 13.97
C ARG A 293 2.65 -19.58 14.79
N GLU A 294 1.42 -19.21 15.13
CA GLU A 294 0.48 -20.10 15.82
C GLU A 294 0.19 -21.35 14.99
N GLN A 295 -0.02 -21.18 13.68
CA GLN A 295 -0.27 -22.30 12.78
C GLN A 295 0.96 -23.21 12.64
N LEU A 296 2.17 -22.64 12.58
CA LEU A 296 3.41 -23.41 12.58
C LEU A 296 3.59 -24.21 13.89
N ILE A 297 3.30 -23.61 15.04
CA ILE A 297 3.32 -24.31 16.35
C ILE A 297 2.30 -25.45 16.37
N LYS A 298 1.09 -25.23 15.84
CA LYS A 298 0.04 -26.25 15.76
C LYS A 298 0.48 -27.44 14.90
N ASP A 299 1.12 -27.19 13.76
CA ASP A 299 1.65 -28.24 12.89
C ASP A 299 2.75 -29.07 13.58
N HIS A 300 3.65 -28.42 14.32
CA HIS A 300 4.67 -29.11 15.10
C HIS A 300 4.07 -29.94 16.23
N ASN A 301 3.05 -29.44 16.94
CA ASN A 301 2.36 -30.20 17.98
C ASN A 301 1.68 -31.46 17.40
N MET A 302 1.01 -31.34 16.25
CA MET A 302 0.40 -32.48 15.57
C MET A 302 1.45 -33.53 15.14
N MET A 303 2.63 -33.09 14.72
CA MET A 303 3.75 -33.99 14.41
C MET A 303 4.24 -34.72 15.67
N VAL A 304 4.36 -34.02 16.81
CA VAL A 304 4.71 -34.61 18.10
C VAL A 304 3.68 -35.67 18.53
N GLU A 305 2.39 -35.36 18.44
CA GLU A 305 1.31 -36.32 18.76
C GLU A 305 1.40 -37.59 17.91
N LYS A 306 1.62 -37.43 16.60
CA LYS A 306 1.78 -38.56 15.68
C LYS A 306 3.00 -39.41 16.04
N LYS A 307 4.15 -38.79 16.29
CA LYS A 307 5.38 -39.49 16.70
C LYS A 307 5.23 -40.20 18.04
N LEU A 308 4.54 -39.59 19.01
CA LEU A 308 4.24 -40.24 20.30
C LEU A 308 3.38 -41.50 20.12
N LYS A 309 2.38 -41.45 19.22
CA LYS A 309 1.55 -42.61 18.91
C LYS A 309 2.34 -43.72 18.23
N GLU A 310 3.21 -43.38 17.29
CA GLU A 310 4.11 -44.33 16.61
C GLU A 310 5.12 -44.95 17.59
N GLN A 311 5.72 -44.13 18.45
CA GLN A 311 6.63 -44.59 19.51
C GLN A 311 5.93 -45.62 20.42
N LYS A 312 4.68 -45.34 20.83
CA LYS A 312 3.89 -46.27 21.65
C LYS A 312 3.64 -47.60 20.93
N ALA A 313 3.27 -47.57 19.65
CA ALA A 313 3.07 -48.80 18.86
C ALA A 313 4.37 -49.62 18.74
N LEU A 314 5.50 -48.96 18.49
CA LEU A 314 6.82 -49.63 18.43
C LEU A 314 7.19 -50.30 19.76
N LEU A 315 6.85 -49.67 20.89
CA LEU A 315 7.07 -50.26 22.22
C LEU A 315 6.17 -51.49 22.44
N GLU A 316 4.90 -51.43 22.03
CA GLU A 316 3.95 -52.55 22.11
C GLU A 316 4.38 -53.73 21.23
N GLU A 317 4.99 -53.46 20.07
CA GLU A 317 5.57 -54.46 19.16
C GLU A 317 6.96 -54.96 19.58
N GLY A 318 7.56 -54.39 20.64
CA GLY A 318 8.85 -54.82 21.21
C GLY A 318 10.10 -54.17 20.61
N PHE A 319 9.96 -53.19 19.70
CA PHE A 319 11.07 -52.49 19.04
C PHE A 319 11.68 -51.35 19.89
N LYS A 320 12.19 -51.68 21.09
CA LYS A 320 12.68 -50.70 22.08
C LYS A 320 13.73 -49.71 21.54
N LYS A 321 14.74 -50.19 20.82
CA LYS A 321 15.82 -49.33 20.28
C LYS A 321 15.29 -48.24 19.33
N LYS A 322 14.33 -48.59 18.45
CA LYS A 322 13.71 -47.61 17.53
C LYS A 322 12.85 -46.59 18.28
N ALA A 323 12.18 -47.02 19.35
CA ALA A 323 11.40 -46.12 20.19
C ALA A 323 12.28 -45.14 20.99
N GLU A 324 13.47 -45.57 21.43
CA GLU A 324 14.49 -44.71 22.07
C GLU A 324 15.06 -43.68 21.09
N GLU A 325 15.40 -44.08 19.85
CA GLU A 325 15.85 -43.16 18.80
C GLU A 325 14.78 -42.08 18.51
N MET A 326 13.51 -42.48 18.46
CA MET A 326 12.39 -41.55 18.24
C MET A 326 12.17 -40.57 19.40
N ASP A 327 12.60 -40.91 20.63
CA ASP A 327 12.48 -40.01 21.78
C ASP A 327 13.31 -38.73 21.57
N GLY A 328 14.54 -38.88 21.05
CA GLY A 328 15.41 -37.75 20.75
C GLY A 328 14.77 -36.77 19.77
N GLU A 329 14.13 -37.27 18.71
CA GLU A 329 13.40 -36.44 17.73
C GLU A 329 12.20 -35.73 18.37
N ILE A 330 11.47 -36.40 19.25
CA ILE A 330 10.32 -35.81 19.97
C ILE A 330 10.81 -34.70 20.90
N GLN A 331 11.90 -34.91 21.64
CA GLN A 331 12.48 -33.89 22.53
C GLN A 331 12.96 -32.67 21.73
N GLN A 332 13.61 -32.90 20.59
CA GLN A 332 14.04 -31.81 19.71
C GLN A 332 12.85 -31.00 19.19
N LEU A 333 11.77 -31.66 18.74
CA LEU A 333 10.56 -30.98 18.28
C LEU A 333 9.89 -30.17 19.41
N LYS A 334 9.80 -30.73 20.61
CA LYS A 334 9.26 -30.02 21.79
C LYS A 334 10.11 -28.80 22.14
N HIS A 335 11.44 -28.94 22.13
CA HIS A 335 12.35 -27.84 22.37
C HIS A 335 12.17 -26.72 21.33
N ASN A 336 12.06 -27.06 20.04
CA ASN A 336 11.79 -26.10 18.98
C ASN A 336 10.47 -25.35 19.21
N ILE A 337 9.38 -26.05 19.60
CA ILE A 337 8.10 -25.41 19.92
C ILE A 337 8.24 -24.43 21.09
N GLU A 338 8.96 -24.81 22.14
CA GLU A 338 9.19 -23.93 23.30
C GLU A 338 10.00 -22.69 22.94
N ASP A 339 11.08 -22.86 22.17
CA ASP A 339 11.90 -21.76 21.68
C ASP A 339 11.06 -20.82 20.80
N MET A 340 10.24 -21.40 19.91
CA MET A 340 9.36 -20.62 19.07
C MET A 340 8.41 -19.75 19.88
N LYS A 341 7.79 -20.29 20.93
CA LYS A 341 6.89 -19.53 21.82
C LYS A 341 7.61 -18.43 22.59
N LYS A 342 8.83 -18.68 23.08
CA LYS A 342 9.61 -17.72 23.87
C LYS A 342 10.10 -16.55 23.02
N ASN A 343 10.54 -16.82 21.79
CA ASN A 343 11.22 -15.82 20.95
C ASN A 343 10.29 -15.07 19.99
N SER A 344 9.01 -15.45 19.90
CA SER A 344 8.05 -14.89 18.93
C SER A 344 8.00 -13.36 18.97
N GLY A 345 7.84 -12.77 20.15
CA GLY A 345 7.73 -11.30 20.29
C GLY A 345 8.97 -10.57 19.78
N SER A 346 10.17 -11.01 20.16
CA SER A 346 11.42 -10.35 19.75
C SER A 346 11.67 -10.44 18.24
N ILE A 347 11.31 -11.57 17.61
CA ILE A 347 11.40 -11.76 16.16
C ILE A 347 10.43 -10.82 15.46
N PHE A 348 9.17 -10.77 15.89
CA PHE A 348 8.17 -9.90 15.30
C PHE A 348 8.54 -8.43 15.44
N ASP A 349 9.01 -7.99 16.61
CA ASP A 349 9.42 -6.60 16.83
C ASP A 349 10.61 -6.20 15.93
N THR A 350 11.50 -7.14 15.60
CA THR A 350 12.61 -6.92 14.66
C THR A 350 12.11 -6.76 13.23
N ILE A 351 11.23 -7.65 12.78
CA ILE A 351 10.61 -7.59 11.44
C ILE A 351 9.79 -6.30 11.28
N ILE A 352 8.95 -5.99 12.27
CA ILE A 352 8.12 -4.79 12.27
C ILE A 352 8.98 -3.54 12.21
N ARG A 353 10.05 -3.45 12.99
CA ARG A 353 10.96 -2.30 12.97
C ARG A 353 11.61 -2.12 11.60
N GLU A 354 11.98 -3.22 10.95
CA GLU A 354 12.57 -3.17 9.62
C GLU A 354 11.55 -2.70 8.57
N VAL A 355 10.33 -3.24 8.56
CA VAL A 355 9.28 -2.80 7.63
C VAL A 355 8.86 -1.35 7.91
N ALA A 356 8.74 -0.98 9.18
CA ALA A 356 8.42 0.37 9.62
C ALA A 356 9.40 1.40 9.05
N SER A 357 10.70 1.12 9.00
CA SER A 357 11.67 2.07 8.43
C SER A 357 11.41 2.38 6.95
N PHE A 358 10.85 1.44 6.19
CA PHE A 358 10.41 1.67 4.81
C PHE A 358 9.11 2.48 4.75
N ILE A 359 8.10 2.15 5.56
CA ILE A 359 6.79 2.84 5.55
C ILE A 359 6.92 4.29 6.06
N PHE A 360 7.80 4.55 7.05
CA PHE A 360 8.05 5.88 7.62
C PHE A 360 9.17 6.66 6.92
N SER A 361 9.77 6.12 5.85
CA SER A 361 10.83 6.84 5.14
C SER A 361 10.31 8.18 4.60
N PRO A 362 11.06 9.29 4.78
CA PRO A 362 10.61 10.60 4.32
C PRO A 362 10.42 10.63 2.80
N ILE A 363 9.28 11.19 2.34
CA ILE A 363 9.00 11.42 0.91
C ILE A 363 10.16 12.14 0.21
N SER A 364 10.89 13.01 0.90
CA SER A 364 12.00 13.79 0.33
C SER A 364 13.16 12.94 -0.22
N MET A 365 13.30 11.67 0.17
CA MET A 365 14.25 10.74 -0.46
C MET A 365 13.72 10.19 -1.80
N ILE A 366 12.42 9.94 -1.91
CA ILE A 366 11.76 9.44 -3.12
C ILE A 366 11.57 10.58 -4.15
N GLU A 367 11.21 11.77 -3.67
CA GLU A 367 11.00 12.97 -4.50
C GLU A 367 12.30 13.42 -5.19
N LYS A 368 13.46 13.33 -4.51
CA LYS A 368 14.78 13.59 -5.11
C LYS A 368 15.17 12.55 -6.16
N GLY A 369 14.77 11.29 -5.96
CA GLY A 369 15.00 10.22 -6.93
C GLY A 369 14.18 10.43 -8.20
N ILE A 370 12.89 10.74 -8.07
CA ILE A 370 11.99 10.91 -9.21
C ILE A 370 12.26 12.24 -9.97
N ARG A 371 12.56 13.35 -9.28
CA ARG A 371 13.01 14.60 -9.94
C ARG A 371 14.38 14.51 -10.61
N SER A 372 15.11 13.40 -10.45
CA SER A 372 16.35 13.13 -11.18
C SER A 372 16.14 12.29 -12.44
N LEU A 373 14.94 11.74 -12.62
CA LEU A 373 14.52 10.89 -13.74
C LEU A 373 13.68 11.64 -14.80
N PHE A 374 13.29 12.88 -14.49
CA PHE A 374 12.68 13.86 -15.38
C PHE A 374 13.50 15.15 -15.32
#